data_AF-A0A2S2G8X2-F1
#
_entry.id   AF-A0A2S2G8X2-F1
#
_cell.length_a   1.000
_cell.length_b   1.000
_cell.length_c   1.000
_cell.angle_alpha   90.00
_cell.angle_beta   90.00
_cell.angle_gamma   90.00
#
_symmetry.space_group_name_H-M   'P 1'
#
loop_
_entity.id
_entity.type
_entity.pdbx_description
1 polymer ?
#
loop_
_entity_poly.entity_id
_entity_poly.type
_entity_poly.pdbx_seq_one_letter_code
_entity_poly.pdbx_strand_id
1 'polypeptide(L)' 'MVSFRELVRRLVADGVVERMTHQRVSQLSRDDPAFPPVVQIGRSKAVDYRVARPYFAGRKSRQGQRTDLRPPTAE' A
#
# COMPACT_ATOMS: atom_id res chain seq x y z
N MET A 1 -9.36 -12.22 -4.49
CA MET A 1 -8.43 -11.08 -4.65
C MET A 1 -9.22 -9.80 -4.88
N VAL A 2 -8.70 -8.65 -4.44
CA VAL A 2 -9.35 -7.33 -4.56
C VAL A 2 -8.44 -6.35 -5.27
N SER A 3 -9.01 -5.41 -6.02
CA SER A 3 -8.24 -4.32 -6.63
C SER A 3 -7.67 -3.39 -5.57
N PHE A 4 -6.67 -2.57 -5.91
CA PHE A 4 -6.12 -1.59 -4.96
C PHE A 4 -7.16 -0.59 -4.45
N ARG A 5 -8.15 -0.22 -5.27
CA ARG A 5 -9.25 0.65 -4.84
C ARG A 5 -10.12 -0.02 -3.80
N GLU A 6 -10.51 -1.27 -4.05
CA GLU A 6 -11.35 -2.03 -3.13
C GLU A 6 -10.58 -2.42 -1.86
N LEU A 7 -9.28 -2.71 -1.96
CA LEU A 7 -8.41 -2.93 -0.81
C LEU A 7 -8.44 -1.74 0.14
N VAL A 8 -8.23 -0.52 -0.36
CA VAL A 8 -8.28 0.70 0.45
C VAL A 8 -9.63 0.88 1.12
N ARG A 9 -10.72 0.69 0.36
CA ARG A 9 -12.09 0.81 0.88
C ARG A 9 -12.31 -0.14 2.05
N ARG A 10 -11.88 -1.40 1.93
CA ARG A 10 -12.00 -2.41 3.00
C ARG A 10 -11.10 -2.12 4.19
N LEU A 11 -9.85 -1.69 3.97
CA LEU A 11 -8.94 -1.36 5.07
C LEU A 11 -9.47 -0.21 5.93
N VAL A 12 -10.10 0.79 5.32
CA VAL A 12 -10.73 1.89 6.06
C VAL A 12 -12.02 1.44 6.74
N ALA A 13 -12.87 0.68 6.04
CA ALA A 13 -14.12 0.15 6.60
C ALA A 13 -13.89 -0.79 7.80
N ASP A 14 -12.84 -1.60 7.75
CA ASP A 14 -12.44 -2.52 8.82
C ASP A 14 -11.62 -1.82 9.93
N GLY A 15 -11.40 -0.50 9.85
CA GLY A 15 -10.63 0.28 10.82
C GLY A 15 -9.14 -0.08 10.90
N VAL A 16 -8.60 -0.76 9.87
CA VAL A 16 -7.18 -1.17 9.82
C VAL A 16 -6.28 0.05 9.60
N VAL A 17 -6.76 1.03 8.84
CA VAL A 17 -6.08 2.30 8.58
C VAL A 17 -7.09 3.44 8.61
N GLU A 18 -6.75 4.58 9.19
CA GLU A 18 -7.67 5.73 9.28
C GLU A 18 -7.91 6.38 7.91
N ARG A 19 -6.85 6.58 7.12
CA ARG A 19 -6.90 7.19 5.79
C ARG A 19 -5.83 6.61 4.88
N MET A 20 -6.21 6.19 3.68
CA MET A 20 -5.31 5.63 2.67
C MET A 20 -5.86 5.92 1.27
N THR A 21 -4.97 6.12 0.29
CA THR A 21 -5.36 6.25 -1.12
C THR A 21 -4.81 5.07 -1.93
N HIS A 22 -5.48 4.73 -3.03
CA HIS A 22 -5.01 3.66 -3.92
C HIS A 22 -3.66 4.01 -4.58
N GLN A 23 -3.37 5.30 -4.78
CA GLN A 23 -2.08 5.76 -5.28
C GLN A 23 -0.96 5.45 -4.29
N ARG A 24 -1.19 5.67 -2.98
CA ARG A 24 -0.23 5.30 -1.94
C ARG A 24 0.01 3.79 -1.95
N VAL A 25 -1.05 2.98 -1.99
CA VAL A 25 -0.93 1.52 -2.11
C VAL A 25 -0.12 1.11 -3.35
N SER A 26 -0.32 1.80 -4.48
CA SER A 26 0.46 1.56 -5.70
C SER A 26 1.94 1.88 -5.54
N GLN A 27 2.30 2.98 -4.87
CA GLN A 27 3.69 3.29 -4.51
C GLN A 27 4.28 2.20 -3.62
N LEU A 28 3.56 1.78 -2.58
CA LEU A 28 4.03 0.72 -1.69
C LEU A 28 4.28 -0.60 -2.40
N SER A 29 3.43 -0.95 -3.37
CA SER A 29 3.64 -2.15 -4.20
C SER A 29 4.89 -2.11 -5.06
N ARG A 30 5.54 -0.96 -5.20
CA ARG A 30 6.78 -0.76 -5.96
C ARG A 30 7.99 -0.59 -5.04
N ASP A 31 7.81 0.17 -3.96
CA ASP A 31 8.92 0.63 -3.12
C ASP A 31 9.18 -0.29 -1.91
N ASP A 32 8.17 -1.03 -1.45
CA ASP A 32 8.28 -1.87 -0.26
C ASP A 32 8.44 -3.35 -0.67
N PRO A 33 9.61 -3.97 -0.47
CA PRO A 33 9.83 -5.37 -0.81
C PRO A 33 9.02 -6.33 0.08
N ALA A 34 8.53 -5.88 1.25
CA ALA A 34 7.66 -6.67 2.11
C ALA A 34 6.18 -6.52 1.73
N PHE A 35 5.85 -5.81 0.64
CA PHE A 35 4.48 -5.62 0.20
C PHE A 35 3.84 -6.96 -0.20
N PRO A 36 2.53 -7.17 0.09
CA PRO A 36 1.82 -8.38 -0.28
C PRO A 36 1.90 -8.70 -1.78
N PRO A 37 1.94 -9.99 -2.18
CA PRO A 37 2.00 -10.36 -3.59
C PRO A 37 0.89 -9.71 -4.43
N VAL A 38 1.30 -9.01 -5.48
CA VAL A 38 0.40 -8.34 -6.42
C VAL A 38 0.26 -9.20 -7.66
N VAL A 39 -0.98 -9.43 -8.07
CA VAL A 39 -1.33 -10.14 -9.28
C VAL A 39 -1.92 -9.16 -10.29
N GLN A 40 -1.45 -9.28 -11.53
CA GLN A 40 -1.99 -8.53 -12.67
C GLN A 40 -3.23 -9.26 -13.21
N ILE A 41 -4.38 -8.59 -13.21
CA ILE A 41 -5.63 -9.09 -13.80
C ILE A 41 -6.03 -8.11 -14.90
N GLY A 42 -5.72 -8.50 -16.15
CA GLY A 42 -5.84 -7.61 -17.31
C GLY A 42 -4.99 -6.36 -17.14
N ARG A 43 -5.64 -5.18 -17.15
CA ARG A 43 -4.97 -3.88 -16.94
C ARG A 43 -4.92 -3.43 -15.48
N SER A 44 -5.49 -4.22 -14.55
CA SER A 44 -5.60 -3.85 -13.15
C SER A 44 -4.67 -4.67 -12.27
N LYS A 45 -4.24 -4.07 -11.15
CA LYS A 45 -3.50 -4.76 -10.09
C LYS A 45 -4.44 -5.18 -8.97
N ALA A 46 -4.29 -6.42 -8.52
CA ALA A 46 -5.07 -7.01 -7.45
C ALA A 46 -4.18 -7.70 -6.42
N VAL A 47 -4.71 -7.87 -5.21
CA VAL A 47 -3.99 -8.37 -4.05
C VAL A 47 -4.95 -9.19 -3.20
N ASP A 48 -4.44 -10.21 -2.51
CA ASP A 48 -5.25 -10.95 -1.55
C ASP A 48 -5.49 -10.12 -0.28
N TYR A 49 -6.75 -9.92 0.08
CA TYR A 49 -7.12 -9.12 1.24
C TYR A 49 -6.65 -9.74 2.57
N ARG A 50 -6.68 -11.06 2.69
CA ARG A 50 -6.31 -11.78 3.93
C ARG A 50 -4.82 -11.63 4.22
N VAL A 51 -4.00 -11.55 3.18
CA VAL A 51 -2.55 -11.30 3.29
C VAL A 51 -2.26 -9.81 3.46
N ALA A 52 -2.99 -8.95 2.77
CA ALA A 52 -2.76 -7.50 2.86
C ALA A 52 -3.16 -6.91 4.21
N ARG A 53 -4.27 -7.35 4.78
CA ARG A 53 -4.78 -6.85 6.06
C ARG A 53 -3.73 -6.85 7.19
N PRO A 54 -3.04 -7.97 7.51
CA PRO A 54 -2.01 -7.97 8.55
C PRO A 54 -0.80 -7.11 8.19
N TYR A 55 -0.40 -7.04 6.90
CA TYR A 55 0.66 -6.13 6.46
C TYR A 55 0.31 -4.67 6.80
N PHE A 56 -0.91 -4.21 6.48
CA PHE A 56 -1.34 -2.85 6.78
C PHE A 56 -1.62 -2.61 8.28
N ALA A 57 -2.09 -3.62 9.01
CA ALA A 57 -2.32 -3.53 10.45
C ALA A 57 -1.02 -3.42 11.26
N GLY A 58 0.01 -4.20 10.89
CA GLY A 58 1.33 -4.16 11.53
C GLY A 58 2.17 -2.96 11.08
N ARG A 59 1.76 -2.30 10.00
CA ARG A 59 2.41 -1.11 9.49
C ARG A 59 2.09 0.07 10.38
N LYS A 60 2.94 0.33 11.39
CA LYS A 60 2.96 1.63 12.08
C LYS A 60 3.05 2.69 11.00
N SER A 61 1.96 3.44 10.85
CA SER A 61 1.86 4.52 9.88
C SER A 61 3.04 5.44 10.16
N ARG A 62 4.08 5.39 9.33
CA ARG A 62 5.10 6.45 9.26
C ARG A 62 4.45 7.66 8.58
N GLN A 63 3.28 8.08 9.07
CA GLN A 63 2.62 9.33 8.74
C GLN A 63 3.57 10.42 9.22
N GLY A 64 4.43 10.90 8.33
CA GLY A 64 5.46 11.90 8.65
C GLY A 64 6.79 11.71 7.93
N GLN A 65 7.12 10.50 7.46
CA GLN A 65 8.30 10.33 6.58
C GLN A 65 7.89 10.61 5.13
N ARG A 66 8.01 11.88 4.74
CA ARG A 66 8.17 12.30 3.36
C ARG A 66 9.39 11.56 2.77
N THR A 67 9.16 10.48 2.02
CA THR A 67 10.21 9.80 1.24
C THR A 67 10.60 10.60 -0.02
N ASP A 68 10.01 11.78 -0.24
CA ASP A 68 10.37 12.67 -1.34
C ASP A 68 11.68 13.47 -1.11
N LEU A 69 12.33 13.33 0.05
CA LEU A 69 13.74 13.68 0.17
C LEU A 69 14.58 12.56 -0.44
N ARG A 70 14.68 12.56 -1.77
CA ARG A 70 15.89 12.04 -2.42
C ARG A 70 17.03 12.90 -1.85
N PRO A 71 18.07 12.35 -1.18
CA PRO A 71 19.22 13.18 -0.82
C PRO A 71 19.72 13.82 -2.13
N PRO A 72 20.03 15.13 -2.17
CA PRO A 72 20.68 15.69 -3.34
C PRO A 72 21.95 14.87 -3.57
N THR A 73 22.09 14.32 -4.77
CA THR A 73 23.36 13.76 -5.23
C THR A 73 24.42 14.83 -4.97
N ALA A 74 25.32 14.57 -4.03
CA ALA A 74 26.51 15.37 -3.87
C ALA A 74 27.43 15.02 -5.04
N GLU A 75 27.46 15.89 -6.05
CA GLU A 75 28.62 16.06 -6.94
C GLU A 75 29.43 17.26 -6.46
#